data_AF-A0AAE0SL03-F1
#
_entry.id   AF-A0AAE0SL03-F1
#
_cell.length_a   1.000
_cell.length_b   1.000
_cell.length_c   1.000
_cell.angle_alpha   90.00
_cell.angle_beta   90.00
_cell.angle_gamma   90.00
#
_symmetry.space_group_name_H-M   'P 1'
#
loop_
_entity.id
_entity.type
_entity.pdbx_description
1 polymer ?
#
loop_
_entity_poly.entity_id
_entity_poly.type
_entity_poly.pdbx_seq_one_letter_code
_entity_poly.pdbx_strand_id
1 'polypeptide(L)'
;MQFVTYYSGTQATSPACTELEVITTDWLGKMMNLPEEFLHSSGGRGGGVIQSTASETVLLCLLAARTRTVAKYKEADPSTDEMQIISKLVGYCSDQANSSVERSGLLGAVRMVKLLTDENFSLRGETLRKAVEADKAKGLIPFFVSTF
;
A
#
# COMPACT_ATOMS: atom_id res chain seq x y z
N MET A 1 -5.73 -40.50 11.61
CA MET A 1 -5.13 -39.62 10.58
C MET A 1 -5.64 -38.21 10.84
N GLN A 2 -4.98 -37.46 11.72
CA GLN A 2 -5.33 -36.07 12.00
C GLN A 2 -4.76 -35.21 10.86
N PHE A 3 -5.64 -34.61 10.08
CA PHE A 3 -5.29 -33.50 9.20
C PHE A 3 -4.95 -32.32 10.11
N VAL A 4 -3.66 -32.11 10.38
CA VAL A 4 -3.18 -30.86 10.96
C VAL A 4 -3.24 -29.83 9.84
N THR A 5 -4.24 -28.96 9.88
CA THR A 5 -4.28 -27.73 9.10
C THR A 5 -3.07 -26.90 9.51
N TYR A 6 -1.99 -26.91 8.73
CA TYR A 6 -0.81 -26.08 8.98
C TYR A 6 -1.20 -24.61 8.73
N TYR A 7 -1.62 -23.92 9.78
CA TYR A 7 -1.77 -22.47 9.80
C TYR A 7 -0.36 -21.87 9.92
N SER A 8 0.13 -21.19 8.88
CA SER A 8 1.43 -20.50 8.87
C SER A 8 1.39 -19.17 9.64
N GLY A 9 0.76 -19.15 10.82
CA GLY A 9 0.67 -17.93 11.64
C GLY A 9 2.05 -17.47 12.16
N THR A 10 3.01 -18.39 12.28
CA THR A 10 4.41 -18.09 12.62
C THR A 10 5.35 -19.06 11.90
N GLN A 11 6.60 -18.65 11.68
CA GLN A 11 7.64 -19.52 11.12
C GLN A 11 7.81 -20.81 11.95
N ALA A 12 7.65 -20.73 13.28
CA ALA A 12 7.76 -21.89 14.17
C ALA A 12 6.68 -22.96 13.92
N THR A 13 5.55 -22.60 13.30
CA THR A 13 4.44 -23.53 13.03
C THR A 13 4.69 -24.36 11.75
N SER A 14 5.37 -23.77 10.76
CA SER A 14 5.84 -24.49 9.56
C SER A 14 6.98 -23.71 8.88
N PRO A 15 8.25 -23.96 9.25
CA PRO A 15 9.38 -23.20 8.73
C PRO A 15 9.49 -23.30 7.20
N ALA A 16 9.27 -24.50 6.67
CA ALA A 16 9.35 -24.77 5.25
C ALA A 16 8.32 -23.98 4.41
N CYS A 17 7.12 -23.73 4.95
CA CYS A 17 6.10 -22.94 4.24
C CYS A 17 6.57 -21.49 4.05
N THR A 18 7.08 -20.86 5.11
CA THR A 18 7.56 -19.48 5.05
C THR A 18 8.84 -19.36 4.22
N GLU A 19 9.79 -20.29 4.35
CA GLU A 19 11.03 -20.27 3.57
C GLU A 19 10.77 -20.49 2.06
N LEU A 20 9.84 -21.37 1.71
CA LEU A 20 9.48 -21.58 0.31
C LEU A 20 8.79 -20.35 -0.30
N GLU A 21 7.93 -19.66 0.45
CA GLU A 21 7.29 -18.42 0.00
C GLU A 21 8.34 -17.33 -0.30
N VAL A 22 9.33 -17.17 0.58
CA VAL A 22 10.44 -16.23 0.38
C VAL A 22 11.20 -16.53 -0.92
N ILE A 23 11.57 -17.78 -1.16
CA ILE A 23 12.34 -18.17 -2.36
C ILE A 23 11.50 -17.99 -3.63
N THR A 24 10.24 -18.42 -3.60
CA THR A 24 9.36 -18.37 -4.77
C THR A 24 8.98 -16.93 -5.15
N THR A 25 8.75 -16.05 -4.16
CA THR A 25 8.52 -14.63 -4.42
C THR A 25 9.76 -13.91 -4.96
N ASP A 26 10.96 -14.31 -4.54
CA ASP A 26 12.22 -13.81 -5.12
C ASP A 26 12.40 -14.24 -6.58
N TRP A 27 12.06 -15.49 -6.92
CA TRP A 27 12.08 -15.95 -8.30
C TRP A 27 11.10 -15.16 -9.17
N LEU A 28 9.88 -14.91 -8.67
CA LEU A 28 8.90 -14.10 -9.37
C LEU A 28 9.40 -12.67 -9.59
N GLY A 29 9.96 -12.03 -8.57
CA GLY A 29 10.53 -10.69 -8.68
C GLY A 29 11.64 -10.61 -9.73
N LYS A 30 12.53 -11.61 -9.77
CA LYS A 30 13.59 -11.71 -10.79
C LYS A 30 13.02 -11.92 -12.19
N MET A 31 12.00 -12.77 -12.36
CA MET A 31 11.33 -12.99 -13.66
C MET A 31 10.63 -11.73 -14.19
N MET A 32 10.11 -10.90 -13.29
CA MET A 32 9.48 -9.61 -13.63
C MET A 32 10.48 -8.46 -13.77
N ASN A 33 11.78 -8.74 -13.59
CA ASN A 33 12.84 -7.73 -13.58
C ASN A 33 12.56 -6.57 -12.60
N LEU A 34 12.06 -6.91 -11.40
CA LEU A 34 11.86 -5.93 -10.34
C LEU A 34 13.21 -5.45 -9.77
N PRO A 35 13.28 -4.20 -9.28
CA PRO A 35 14.45 -3.71 -8.55
C PRO A 35 14.84 -4.63 -7.38
N GLU A 36 16.14 -4.73 -7.10
CA GLU A 36 16.67 -5.64 -6.08
C GLU A 36 16.12 -5.34 -4.68
N GLU A 37 15.71 -4.10 -4.41
CA GLU A 37 15.11 -3.69 -3.14
C GLU A 37 13.78 -4.40 -2.82
N PHE A 38 13.14 -5.03 -3.81
CA PHE A 38 11.95 -5.85 -3.62
C PHE A 38 12.25 -7.33 -3.34
N LEU A 39 13.50 -7.76 -3.46
CA LEU A 39 13.93 -9.15 -3.27
C LEU A 39 14.39 -9.35 -1.82
N HIS A 40 13.95 -10.45 -1.21
CA HIS A 40 14.43 -10.90 0.11
C HIS A 40 15.93 -11.18 0.10
N SER A 41 16.46 -11.68 -1.02
CA SER A 41 17.89 -12.01 -1.17
C SER A 41 18.84 -10.80 -1.23
N SER A 42 18.31 -9.57 -1.34
CA SER A 42 19.12 -8.35 -1.47
C SER A 42 19.79 -7.88 -0.17
N GLY A 43 19.39 -8.43 0.99
CA GLY A 43 19.80 -7.91 2.30
C GLY A 43 19.18 -6.54 2.65
N GLY A 44 18.29 -6.02 1.79
CA GLY A 44 17.49 -4.82 2.04
C GLY A 44 16.34 -5.04 3.01
N ARG A 45 15.49 -4.01 3.16
CA ARG A 45 14.30 -4.03 4.06
C ARG A 45 13.01 -4.46 3.35
N GLY A 46 13.10 -4.89 2.09
CA GLY A 46 11.96 -5.30 1.26
C GLY A 46 11.81 -6.81 1.15
N GLY A 47 10.87 -7.23 0.31
CA GLY A 47 10.53 -8.64 0.08
C GLY A 47 9.12 -8.81 -0.48
N GLY A 48 8.85 -9.99 -1.04
CA GLY A 48 7.52 -10.38 -1.51
C GLY A 48 6.75 -11.21 -0.48
N VAL A 49 5.42 -11.09 -0.48
CA VAL A 49 4.51 -11.91 0.32
C VAL A 49 3.29 -12.26 -0.51
N ILE A 50 2.82 -13.50 -0.43
CA ILE A 50 1.64 -13.96 -1.14
C ILE A 50 0.41 -13.46 -0.37
N GLN A 51 -0.48 -12.77 -1.09
CA GLN A 51 -1.76 -12.31 -0.58
C GLN A 51 -2.89 -13.03 -1.30
N SER A 52 -4.03 -13.20 -0.62
CA SER A 52 -5.18 -13.90 -1.21
C SER A 52 -5.75 -13.15 -2.41
N THR A 53 -5.76 -11.81 -2.36
CA THR A 53 -6.26 -10.97 -3.46
C THR A 53 -5.47 -9.66 -3.63
N ALA A 54 -5.52 -9.11 -4.86
CA ALA A 54 -5.04 -7.76 -5.13
C ALA A 54 -5.79 -6.70 -4.31
N SER A 55 -7.11 -6.88 -4.10
CA SER A 55 -7.93 -5.97 -3.29
C SER A 55 -7.47 -5.88 -1.84
N GLU A 56 -7.13 -7.02 -1.22
CA GLU A 56 -6.54 -7.06 0.13
C GLU A 56 -5.18 -6.37 0.16
N THR A 57 -4.36 -6.59 -0.88
CA THR A 57 -3.04 -5.96 -1.01
C THR A 57 -3.15 -4.44 -1.06
N VAL A 58 -4.09 -3.87 -1.83
CA VAL A 58 -4.32 -2.42 -1.90
C VAL A 58 -4.71 -1.86 -0.53
N LEU A 59 -5.60 -2.54 0.20
CA LEU A 59 -5.97 -2.14 1.56
C LEU A 59 -4.77 -2.17 2.51
N LEU A 60 -3.96 -3.23 2.47
CA LEU A 60 -2.75 -3.34 3.30
C LEU A 60 -1.74 -2.23 3.00
N CYS A 61 -1.47 -1.94 1.72
CA CYS A 61 -0.59 -0.86 1.32
C CYS A 61 -1.10 0.50 1.82
N LEU A 62 -2.41 0.75 1.69
CA LEU A 62 -3.04 1.98 2.18
C LEU A 62 -2.94 2.10 3.70
N LEU A 63 -3.22 1.04 4.46
CA LEU A 63 -3.10 1.03 5.91
C LEU A 63 -1.65 1.23 6.37
N ALA A 64 -0.68 0.60 5.70
CA ALA A 64 0.74 0.80 5.98
C ALA A 64 1.17 2.24 5.73
N ALA A 65 0.74 2.84 4.61
CA ALA A 65 1.01 4.25 4.30
C ALA A 65 0.36 5.20 5.31
N ARG A 66 -0.89 4.91 5.73
CA ARG A 66 -1.61 5.66 6.76
C ARG A 66 -0.87 5.63 8.09
N THR A 67 -0.55 4.44 8.60
CA THR A 67 0.15 4.24 9.88
C THR A 67 1.52 4.93 9.87
N ARG A 68 2.29 4.79 8.78
CA ARG A 68 3.58 5.48 8.62
C ARG A 68 3.42 7.00 8.65
N THR A 69 2.41 7.53 7.98
CA THR A 69 2.16 8.97 7.92
C THR A 69 1.73 9.51 9.29
N VAL A 70 0.80 8.83 9.96
CA VAL A 70 0.37 9.19 11.32
C VAL A 70 1.55 9.19 12.29
N ALA A 71 2.38 8.14 12.28
CA ALA A 71 3.57 8.07 13.13
C ALA A 71 4.51 9.26 12.91
N LYS A 72 4.79 9.59 11.65
CA LYS A 72 5.62 10.75 11.28
C LYS A 72 5.08 12.08 11.83
N TYR A 73 3.76 12.29 11.78
CA TYR A 73 3.16 13.52 12.31
C TYR A 73 3.14 13.55 13.84
N LYS A 74 2.92 12.40 14.50
CA LYS A 74 3.01 12.28 15.96
C LYS A 74 4.44 12.46 16.48
N GLU A 75 5.45 12.04 15.73
CA GLU A 75 6.86 12.30 16.08
C GLU A 75 7.19 13.80 16.04
N ALA A 76 6.59 14.55 15.11
CA ALA A 76 6.79 15.98 14.99
C ALA A 76 5.99 16.79 16.04
N ASP A 77 4.76 16.34 16.35
CA ASP A 77 3.93 16.90 17.40
C ASP A 77 3.16 15.79 18.15
N PRO A 78 3.69 15.33 19.30
CA PRO A 78 3.06 14.27 20.09
C PRO A 78 1.70 14.65 20.68
N SER A 79 1.36 15.93 20.73
CA SER A 79 0.09 16.42 21.29
C SER A 79 -1.07 16.37 20.30
N THR A 80 -0.76 16.25 19.00
CA THR A 80 -1.78 16.16 17.96
C THR A 80 -2.55 14.84 18.06
N ASP A 81 -3.87 14.94 18.05
CA ASP A 81 -4.77 13.78 18.04
C ASP A 81 -4.66 13.01 16.70
N GLU A 82 -4.68 11.68 16.82
CA GLU A 82 -4.51 10.79 15.67
C GLU A 82 -5.66 10.90 14.67
N MET A 83 -6.90 11.05 15.15
CA MET A 83 -8.06 11.20 14.27
C MET A 83 -8.03 12.53 13.54
N GLN A 84 -7.48 13.59 14.15
CA GLN A 84 -7.26 14.85 13.43
C GLN A 84 -6.28 14.68 12.26
N ILE A 85 -5.21 13.91 12.42
CA ILE A 85 -4.28 13.60 11.32
C ILE A 85 -5.02 12.80 10.23
N ILE A 86 -5.68 11.70 10.62
CA ILE A 86 -6.40 10.82 9.69
C ILE A 86 -7.46 11.58 8.89
N SER A 87 -8.20 12.49 9.53
CA SER A 87 -9.23 13.30 8.86
C SER A 87 -8.70 14.21 7.74
N LYS A 88 -7.40 14.53 7.76
CA LYS A 88 -6.72 15.35 6.75
C LYS A 88 -6.04 14.52 5.67
N LEU A 89 -5.95 13.19 5.83
CA LEU A 89 -5.29 12.33 4.86
C LEU A 89 -6.09 12.24 3.56
N VAL A 90 -5.37 12.37 2.44
CA VAL A 90 -5.93 12.21 1.09
C VAL A 90 -5.06 11.29 0.24
N GLY A 91 -5.69 10.29 -0.36
CA GLY A 91 -5.10 9.39 -1.35
C GLY A 91 -5.66 9.63 -2.74
N TYR A 92 -4.92 9.21 -3.77
CA TYR A 92 -5.27 9.45 -5.17
C TYR A 92 -5.31 8.16 -5.99
N CYS A 93 -6.16 8.13 -7.00
CA CYS A 93 -6.18 7.08 -8.01
C CYS A 93 -6.68 7.61 -9.34
N SER A 94 -6.52 6.83 -10.41
CA SER A 94 -7.15 7.10 -11.71
C SER A 94 -8.68 6.99 -11.62
N ASP A 95 -9.39 7.73 -12.47
CA ASP A 95 -10.82 7.53 -12.73
C ASP A 95 -11.16 6.16 -13.35
N GLN A 96 -10.17 5.44 -13.89
CA GLN A 96 -10.26 4.07 -14.38
C GLN A 96 -9.84 3.02 -13.34
N ALA A 97 -9.43 3.42 -12.14
CA ALA A 97 -8.92 2.49 -11.13
C ALA A 97 -9.98 1.46 -10.71
N ASN A 98 -9.53 0.25 -10.35
CA ASN A 98 -10.41 -0.80 -9.86
C ASN A 98 -11.20 -0.35 -8.61
N SER A 99 -12.45 -0.81 -8.47
CA SER A 99 -13.31 -0.47 -7.34
C SER A 99 -12.73 -0.86 -5.97
N SER A 100 -11.77 -1.79 -5.94
CA SER A 100 -11.01 -2.16 -4.74
C SER A 100 -10.28 -0.98 -4.11
N VAL A 101 -9.85 0.01 -4.90
CA VAL A 101 -9.14 1.20 -4.39
C VAL A 101 -10.10 2.09 -3.59
N GLU A 102 -11.30 2.31 -4.12
CA GLU A 102 -12.35 3.07 -3.44
C GLU A 102 -12.82 2.36 -2.17
N ARG A 103 -13.02 1.03 -2.26
CA ARG A 103 -13.33 0.19 -1.10
C ARG A 103 -12.25 0.25 -0.03
N SER A 104 -10.98 0.26 -0.43
CA SER A 104 -9.84 0.37 0.49
C SER A 104 -9.80 1.72 1.18
N GLY A 105 -10.13 2.81 0.47
CA GLY A 105 -10.32 4.13 1.06
C GLY A 105 -11.39 4.16 2.14
N LEU A 106 -12.55 3.59 1.84
CA LEU A 106 -13.67 3.48 2.78
C LEU A 106 -13.30 2.68 4.03
N LEU A 107 -12.73 1.48 3.87
CA LEU A 107 -12.31 0.62 4.98
C LEU A 107 -11.14 1.22 5.77
N GLY A 108 -10.26 1.97 5.11
CA GLY A 108 -9.15 2.69 5.72
C GLY A 108 -9.54 4.00 6.39
N ALA A 109 -10.81 4.42 6.30
CA ALA A 109 -11.33 5.71 6.77
C ALA A 109 -10.51 6.90 6.24
N VAL A 110 -10.11 6.84 4.96
CA VAL A 110 -9.36 7.89 4.29
C VAL A 110 -10.09 8.37 3.05
N ARG A 111 -9.92 9.66 2.74
CA ARG A 111 -10.48 10.24 1.52
C ARG A 111 -9.68 9.76 0.31
N MET A 112 -10.37 9.21 -0.69
CA MET A 112 -9.79 8.89 -1.99
C MET A 112 -10.32 9.83 -3.06
N VAL A 113 -9.43 10.37 -3.88
CA VAL A 113 -9.75 11.28 -5.00
C VAL A 113 -9.43 10.59 -6.31
N LYS A 114 -10.44 10.46 -7.18
CA LYS A 114 -10.26 10.00 -8.56
C LYS A 114 -9.79 11.15 -9.43
N LEU A 115 -8.71 10.93 -10.17
CA LEU A 115 -8.07 11.90 -11.05
C LEU A 115 -8.33 11.52 -12.50
N LEU A 116 -8.61 12.53 -13.32
CA LEU A 116 -8.86 12.34 -14.74
C LEU A 116 -7.62 11.78 -15.45
N THR A 117 -7.88 10.83 -16.32
CA THR A 117 -6.87 10.25 -17.22
C THR A 117 -6.74 11.05 -18.52
N ASP A 118 -5.63 10.85 -19.22
CA ASP A 118 -5.47 11.39 -20.58
C ASP A 118 -6.26 10.57 -21.61
N GLU A 119 -6.14 10.93 -22.89
CA GLU A 119 -6.83 10.25 -24.01
C GLU A 119 -6.46 8.77 -24.14
N ASN A 120 -5.35 8.34 -23.54
CA ASN A 120 -4.91 6.95 -23.51
C ASN A 120 -5.30 6.24 -22.20
N PHE A 121 -6.23 6.81 -21.44
CA PHE A 121 -6.67 6.31 -20.14
C PHE A 121 -5.52 6.19 -19.12
N SER A 122 -4.48 7.02 -19.26
CA SER A 122 -3.31 7.01 -18.39
C SER A 122 -3.32 8.18 -17.41
N LEU A 123 -3.09 7.91 -16.13
CA LEU A 123 -2.93 8.96 -15.13
C LEU A 123 -1.56 9.61 -15.28
N ARG A 124 -1.54 10.93 -15.50
CA ARG A 124 -0.29 11.67 -15.74
C ARG A 124 0.20 12.41 -14.51
N GLY A 125 1.53 12.52 -14.41
CA GLY A 125 2.20 13.19 -13.31
C GLY A 125 1.77 14.65 -13.12
N GLU A 126 1.46 15.38 -14.20
CA GLU A 126 0.96 16.75 -14.11
C GLU A 126 -0.41 16.83 -13.43
N THR A 127 -1.34 15.92 -13.75
CA THR A 127 -2.66 15.85 -13.11
C THR A 127 -2.52 15.55 -11.62
N LEU A 128 -1.67 14.58 -11.27
CA LEU A 128 -1.38 14.24 -9.88
C LEU A 128 -0.74 15.42 -9.13
N ARG A 129 0.26 16.08 -9.73
CA ARG A 129 0.95 17.22 -9.11
C ARG A 129 -0.01 18.35 -8.79
N LYS A 130 -0.86 18.74 -9.74
CA LYS A 130 -1.88 19.79 -9.55
C LYS A 130 -2.83 19.45 -8.40
N ALA A 131 -3.30 18.19 -8.32
CA ALA A 131 -4.18 17.76 -7.25
C ALA A 131 -3.48 17.80 -5.87
N VAL A 132 -2.26 17.28 -5.80
CA VAL A 132 -1.43 17.28 -4.59
C VAL A 132 -1.17 18.70 -4.08
N GLU A 133 -0.83 19.64 -4.97
CA GLU A 133 -0.59 21.04 -4.62
C GLU A 133 -1.86 21.73 -4.13
N ALA A 134 -2.98 21.53 -4.83
CA ALA A 134 -4.27 22.11 -4.46
C ALA A 134 -4.76 21.61 -3.09
N ASP A 135 -4.56 20.33 -2.78
CA ASP A 135 -4.99 19.76 -1.50
C ASP A 135 -4.03 20.11 -0.36
N LYS A 136 -2.72 20.24 -0.62
CA LYS A 136 -1.78 20.83 0.35
C LYS A 136 -2.15 22.27 0.69
N ALA A 137 -2.54 23.08 -0.30
CA ALA A 137 -2.99 24.46 -0.07
C ALA A 137 -4.25 24.56 0.81
N LYS A 138 -5.08 23.50 0.84
CA LYS A 138 -6.25 23.38 1.73
C LYS A 138 -5.90 22.81 3.12
N GLY A 139 -4.63 22.54 3.39
CA GLY A 139 -4.18 21.92 4.65
C GLY A 139 -4.44 20.42 4.74
N LEU A 140 -4.71 19.74 3.61
CA LEU A 140 -4.79 18.29 3.55
C LEU A 140 -3.39 17.67 3.43
N ILE A 141 -3.30 16.38 3.72
CA ILE A 141 -2.07 15.60 3.79
C ILE A 141 -2.11 14.50 2.71
N PRO A 142 -1.53 14.75 1.52
CA PRO A 142 -1.28 13.73 0.51
C PRO A 142 -0.39 12.61 1.09
N PHE A 143 -0.86 11.36 1.05
CA PHE A 143 -0.12 10.25 1.67
C PHE A 143 -0.02 8.97 0.82
N PHE A 144 -0.92 8.78 -0.16
CA PHE A 144 -1.01 7.55 -0.93
C PHE A 144 -1.43 7.80 -2.39
N VAL A 145 -0.90 7.02 -3.32
CA VAL A 145 -1.34 6.99 -4.72
C VAL A 145 -1.43 5.54 -5.17
N SER A 146 -2.55 5.17 -5.80
CA SER A 146 -2.73 3.89 -6.46
C SER A 146 -2.63 4.07 -7.96
N THR A 147 -1.71 3.34 -8.58
CA THR A 147 -1.53 3.26 -10.04
C THR A 147 -1.89 1.88 -10.60
N PHE A 148 -2.52 1.03 -9.78
CA PHE A 148 -3.07 -0.28 -10.17
C PHE A 148 -4.42 -0.14 -10.89
#